data_AF-A0AA44F4U6-F1
#
_entry.id   AF-A0AA44F4U6-F1
#
_cell.length_a   1.000
_cell.length_b   1.000
_cell.length_c   1.000
_cell.angle_alpha   90.00
_cell.angle_beta   90.00
_cell.angle_gamma   90.00
#
_symmetry.space_group_name_H-M   'P 1'
#
loop_
_entity.id
_entity.type
_entity.pdbx_description
1 polymer ?
#
loop_
_entity_poly.entity_id
_entity_poly.type
_entity_poly.pdbx_seq_one_letter_code
_entity_poly.pdbx_strand_id
1 'polypeptide(L)'
;MRAFARLRRDYHGKWCTRHPDEASRHQATGVYAFENVRGEQVFLTMEEGDDHNVHAHWALHVPPHLAREFEQELWRWIEIVTGGIKDSNAIRITHPPGAVLRGYVLKGIRAMWAETYKAIAEPQGIIVGGRRSGTSGNLARTKRIRADTLRGIRRRIPARPGKGQENRPNL
;
A
#
# COMPACT_ATOMS: atom_id res chain seq x y z
N MET A 1 4.14 -8.28 -10.27
CA MET A 1 4.53 -7.90 -8.88
C MET A 1 5.99 -7.45 -8.71
N ARG A 2 6.95 -7.95 -9.51
CA ARG A 2 8.38 -7.58 -9.44
C ARG A 2 8.63 -6.08 -9.70
N ALA A 3 7.90 -5.49 -10.65
CA ALA A 3 7.97 -4.06 -10.98
C ALA A 3 7.76 -3.16 -9.75
N PHE A 4 6.61 -3.28 -9.07
CA PHE A 4 6.32 -2.47 -7.89
C PHE A 4 7.30 -2.72 -6.73
N ALA A 5 7.77 -3.96 -6.54
CA ALA A 5 8.79 -4.26 -5.55
C ALA A 5 10.12 -3.52 -5.84
N ARG A 6 10.54 -3.51 -7.12
CA ARG A 6 11.71 -2.77 -7.61
C ARG A 6 11.52 -1.26 -7.43
N LEU A 7 10.36 -0.71 -7.80
CA LEU A 7 10.02 0.71 -7.59
C LEU A 7 10.20 1.13 -6.13
N ARG A 8 9.61 0.37 -5.19
CA ARG A 8 9.70 0.71 -3.76
C ARG A 8 11.11 0.58 -3.19
N ARG A 9 11.83 -0.49 -3.56
CA ARG A 9 13.13 -0.82 -2.94
C ARG A 9 14.28 -0.05 -3.59
N ASP A 10 14.34 -0.08 -4.91
CA ASP A 10 15.53 0.32 -5.66
C ASP A 10 15.50 1.78 -6.09
N TYR A 11 14.31 2.39 -6.12
CA TYR A 11 14.13 3.80 -6.47
C TYR A 11 13.69 4.61 -5.26
N HIS A 12 12.43 4.54 -4.84
CA HIS A 12 11.93 5.35 -3.72
C HIS A 12 12.72 5.15 -2.43
N GLY A 13 13.00 3.90 -2.06
CA GLY A 13 13.81 3.60 -0.87
C GLY A 13 15.19 4.25 -0.90
N LYS A 14 15.84 4.28 -2.06
CA LYS A 14 17.14 4.93 -2.24
C LYS A 14 17.00 6.45 -2.30
N TRP A 15 16.00 6.98 -2.99
CA TRP A 15 15.73 8.42 -3.05
C TRP A 15 15.53 9.00 -1.65
N CYS A 16 14.73 8.35 -0.79
CA CYS A 16 14.55 8.80 0.59
C CYS A 16 15.87 8.77 1.41
N THR A 17 16.71 7.76 1.22
CA THR A 17 17.90 7.52 2.08
C THR A 17 19.19 8.13 1.54
N ARG A 18 19.23 8.46 0.25
CA ARG A 18 20.41 8.95 -0.49
C ARG A 18 20.13 10.27 -1.19
N HIS A 19 19.11 11.00 -0.73
CA HIS A 19 18.79 12.31 -1.25
C HIS A 19 20.04 13.22 -1.22
N PRO A 20 20.32 14.00 -2.28
CA PRO A 20 21.50 14.85 -2.35
C PRO A 20 21.56 15.84 -1.19
N ASP A 21 20.44 16.53 -0.94
CA ASP A 21 20.26 17.33 0.26
C ASP A 21 20.04 16.43 1.49
N GLU A 22 20.95 16.54 2.46
CA GLU A 22 20.91 15.77 3.69
C GLU A 22 19.69 16.11 4.56
N ALA A 23 19.27 17.37 4.59
CA ALA A 23 18.09 17.79 5.37
C ALA A 23 16.79 17.15 4.85
N SER A 24 16.79 16.72 3.59
CA SER A 24 15.67 16.07 2.91
C SER A 24 15.67 14.55 3.05
N ARG A 25 16.73 13.94 3.61
CA ARG A 25 16.80 12.48 3.81
C ARG A 25 15.81 12.05 4.89
N HIS A 26 15.07 10.98 4.63
CA HIS A 26 14.06 10.45 5.54
C HIS A 26 13.88 8.94 5.39
N GLN A 27 13.19 8.32 6.35
CA GLN A 27 12.87 6.90 6.25
C GLN A 27 11.74 6.68 5.22
N ALA A 28 11.98 5.83 4.23
CA ALA A 28 10.98 5.40 3.27
C ALA A 28 9.81 4.68 3.96
N THR A 29 8.74 5.42 4.25
CA THR A 29 7.60 4.96 5.05
C THR A 29 6.33 4.97 4.21
N GLY A 30 5.61 3.85 4.21
CA GLY A 30 4.40 3.71 3.43
C GLY A 30 3.75 2.36 3.59
N VAL A 31 2.56 2.25 3.03
CA VAL A 31 1.73 1.04 2.99
C VAL A 31 1.18 0.87 1.59
N TYR A 32 1.05 -0.37 1.15
CA TYR A 32 0.53 -0.68 -0.16
C TYR A 32 -0.47 -1.84 -0.12
N ALA A 33 -1.35 -1.87 -1.11
CA ALA A 33 -2.29 -2.94 -1.37
C ALA A 33 -2.43 -3.17 -2.88
N PHE A 34 -2.66 -4.42 -3.28
CA PHE A 34 -2.93 -4.81 -4.66
C PHE A 34 -4.38 -5.26 -4.83
N GLU A 35 -4.99 -4.90 -5.95
CA GLU A 35 -6.25 -5.44 -6.45
C GLU A 35 -6.08 -5.88 -7.91
N ASN A 36 -6.77 -6.94 -8.32
CA ASN A 36 -6.79 -7.43 -9.70
C ASN A 36 -8.24 -7.43 -10.21
N VAL A 37 -8.75 -6.24 -10.53
CA VAL A 37 -10.16 -5.96 -10.78
C VAL A 37 -10.31 -4.88 -11.84
N ARG A 38 -11.31 -5.00 -12.72
CA ARG A 38 -11.72 -3.94 -13.68
C ARG A 38 -13.23 -3.73 -13.54
N GLY A 39 -13.64 -2.59 -12.95
CA GLY A 39 -15.03 -2.37 -12.58
C GLY A 39 -15.47 -3.38 -11.50
N GLU A 40 -16.48 -4.18 -11.79
CA GLU A 40 -16.95 -5.27 -10.92
C GLU A 40 -16.33 -6.64 -11.27
N GLN A 41 -15.56 -6.71 -12.38
CA GLN A 41 -14.95 -7.95 -12.83
C GLN A 41 -13.66 -8.24 -12.07
N VAL A 42 -13.64 -9.36 -11.35
CA VAL A 42 -12.43 -9.91 -10.73
C VAL A 42 -11.72 -10.88 -11.67
N PHE A 43 -10.40 -10.80 -11.74
CA PHE A 43 -9.60 -11.72 -12.57
C PHE A 43 -9.04 -12.84 -11.70
N LEU A 44 -9.42 -14.08 -11.96
CA LEU A 44 -9.05 -15.25 -11.16
C LEU A 44 -7.85 -16.01 -11.70
N THR A 45 -7.29 -15.59 -12.82
CA THR A 45 -6.08 -16.18 -13.40
C THR A 45 -5.10 -15.06 -13.75
N MET A 46 -3.83 -15.42 -13.89
CA MET A 46 -2.73 -14.48 -14.18
C MET A 46 -1.61 -15.18 -14.96
N GLU A 47 -1.92 -16.23 -15.71
CA GLU A 47 -0.96 -16.91 -16.56
C GLU A 47 -0.62 -16.03 -17.79
N GLU A 48 0.42 -16.40 -18.52
CA GLU A 48 0.81 -15.66 -19.72
C GLU A 48 -0.32 -15.70 -20.77
N GLY A 49 -0.78 -14.53 -21.20
CA GLY A 49 -1.91 -14.39 -22.12
C GLY A 49 -3.27 -14.16 -21.45
N ASP A 50 -3.38 -14.37 -20.14
CA ASP A 50 -4.63 -14.08 -19.40
C ASP A 50 -4.86 -12.57 -19.26
N ASP A 51 -6.12 -12.15 -19.41
CA ASP A 51 -6.51 -10.79 -19.04
C ASP A 51 -6.37 -10.60 -17.53
N HIS A 52 -5.85 -9.44 -17.15
CA HIS A 52 -5.68 -9.04 -15.77
C HIS A 52 -5.64 -7.51 -15.68
N ASN A 53 -5.95 -6.98 -14.50
CA ASN A 53 -5.95 -5.55 -14.24
C ASN A 53 -5.42 -5.26 -12.84
N VAL A 54 -4.10 -5.37 -12.67
CA VAL A 54 -3.45 -5.24 -11.37
C VAL A 54 -3.18 -3.77 -11.05
N HIS A 55 -3.90 -3.25 -10.05
CA HIS A 55 -3.65 -1.93 -9.47
C HIS A 55 -2.82 -2.05 -8.19
N ALA A 56 -1.90 -1.10 -8.01
CA ALA A 56 -1.16 -0.93 -6.77
C ALA A 56 -1.60 0.37 -6.09
N HIS A 57 -2.34 0.24 -5.00
CA HIS A 57 -2.60 1.35 -4.09
C HIS A 57 -1.37 1.55 -3.22
N TRP A 58 -0.74 2.73 -3.28
CA TRP A 58 0.46 3.01 -2.50
C TRP A 58 0.35 4.35 -1.77
N ALA A 59 0.19 4.27 -0.44
CA ALA A 59 0.19 5.42 0.43
C ALA A 59 1.57 5.59 1.07
N LEU A 60 2.15 6.78 0.94
CA LEU A 60 3.51 7.09 1.33
C LEU A 60 3.58 8.48 1.95
N HIS A 61 4.56 8.67 2.83
CA HIS A 61 4.88 9.99 3.35
C HIS A 61 5.99 10.61 2.50
N VAL A 62 5.71 11.78 1.93
CA VAL A 62 6.69 12.64 1.26
C VAL A 62 6.67 14.00 1.96
N PRO A 63 7.84 14.52 2.37
CA PRO A 63 7.93 15.88 2.89
C PRO A 63 7.34 16.90 1.91
N PRO A 64 6.56 17.90 2.36
CA PRO A 64 5.85 18.81 1.46
C PRO A 64 6.75 19.52 0.44
N HIS A 65 7.97 19.89 0.84
CA HIS A 65 8.94 20.55 -0.04
C HIS A 65 9.50 19.65 -1.14
N LEU A 66 9.38 18.32 -1.00
CA LEU A 66 9.82 17.34 -2.00
C LEU A 66 8.68 16.81 -2.87
N ALA A 67 7.43 17.26 -2.66
CA ALA A 67 6.27 16.66 -3.33
C ALA A 67 6.37 16.72 -4.86
N ARG A 68 6.76 17.88 -5.40
CA ARG A 68 6.90 18.09 -6.85
C ARG A 68 8.03 17.25 -7.45
N GLU A 69 9.17 17.19 -6.77
CA GLU A 69 10.31 16.37 -7.21
C GLU A 69 9.94 14.89 -7.19
N PHE A 70 9.30 14.43 -6.11
CA PHE A 70 8.86 13.06 -5.98
C PHE A 70 7.91 12.65 -7.10
N GLU A 71 6.96 13.52 -7.48
CA GLU A 71 6.05 13.25 -8.58
C GLU A 71 6.82 13.04 -9.90
N GLN A 72 7.75 13.94 -10.24
CA GLN A 72 8.57 13.83 -11.45
C GLN A 72 9.40 12.55 -11.46
N GLU A 73 10.07 12.26 -10.34
CA GLU A 73 10.89 11.07 -10.20
C GLU A 73 10.04 9.78 -10.23
N LEU A 74 8.84 9.78 -9.66
CA LEU A 74 7.93 8.63 -9.69
C LEU A 74 7.57 8.22 -11.12
N TRP A 75 7.20 9.21 -11.96
CA TRP A 75 6.92 8.97 -13.38
C TRP A 75 8.12 8.34 -14.08
N ARG A 76 9.31 8.93 -13.91
CA ARG A 76 10.56 8.43 -14.48
C ARG A 76 10.88 7.01 -14.01
N TRP A 77 10.76 6.73 -12.72
CA TRP A 77 11.08 5.41 -12.17
C TRP A 77 10.12 4.34 -12.69
N ILE A 78 8.83 4.65 -12.83
CA ILE A 78 7.86 3.71 -13.37
C ILE A 78 8.21 3.39 -14.81
N GLU A 79 8.48 4.39 -15.64
CA GLU A 79 8.89 4.19 -17.03
C GLU A 79 10.11 3.27 -17.15
N ILE A 80 11.14 3.46 -16.32
CA ILE A 80 12.33 2.60 -16.29
C ILE A 80 11.99 1.16 -15.85
N VAL A 81 11.10 1.02 -14.87
CA VAL A 81 10.76 -0.29 -14.27
C VAL A 81 9.84 -1.10 -15.18
N THR A 82 8.94 -0.45 -15.92
CA THR A 82 7.96 -1.09 -16.80
C THR A 82 8.41 -1.16 -18.26
N GLY A 83 9.46 -0.41 -18.63
CA GLY A 83 9.90 -0.29 -20.02
C GLY A 83 8.98 0.59 -20.87
N GLY A 84 8.25 1.52 -20.24
CA GLY A 84 7.31 2.42 -20.90
C GLY A 84 5.95 2.50 -20.20
N ILE A 85 5.24 3.60 -20.45
CA ILE A 85 3.89 3.87 -19.96
C ILE A 85 2.99 4.00 -21.19
N LYS A 86 1.97 3.12 -21.29
CA LYS A 86 1.08 3.06 -22.46
C LYS A 86 -0.25 3.78 -22.27
N ASP A 87 -0.59 4.13 -21.03
CA ASP A 87 -1.84 4.79 -20.66
C ASP A 87 -1.51 6.05 -19.86
N SER A 88 -2.05 7.19 -20.27
CA SER A 88 -1.89 8.47 -19.58
C SER A 88 -2.48 8.47 -18.17
N ASN A 89 -3.41 7.56 -17.88
CA ASN A 89 -4.03 7.36 -16.58
C ASN A 89 -3.40 6.23 -15.75
N ALA A 90 -2.27 5.67 -16.20
CA ALA A 90 -1.59 4.57 -15.50
C ALA A 90 -1.12 4.95 -14.08
N ILE A 91 -0.89 6.25 -13.83
CA ILE A 91 -0.47 6.77 -12.53
C ILE A 91 -1.45 7.85 -12.10
N ARG A 92 -2.05 7.66 -10.94
CA ARG A 92 -2.93 8.64 -10.31
C ARG A 92 -2.38 9.02 -8.94
N ILE A 93 -1.83 10.22 -8.85
CA ILE A 93 -1.34 10.79 -7.59
C ILE A 93 -2.47 11.64 -7.00
N THR A 94 -2.74 11.45 -5.71
CA THR A 94 -3.75 12.23 -4.99
C THR A 94 -3.22 12.60 -3.61
N HIS A 95 -3.73 13.70 -3.04
CA HIS A 95 -3.40 14.15 -1.68
C HIS A 95 -4.62 14.09 -0.75
N PRO A 96 -5.22 12.90 -0.53
CA PRO A 96 -6.45 12.79 0.23
C PRO A 96 -6.19 12.93 1.75
N PRO A 97 -7.19 13.40 2.53
CA PRO A 97 -7.13 13.37 3.98
C PRO A 97 -6.86 11.94 4.51
N GLY A 98 -6.18 11.84 5.65
CA GLY A 98 -5.78 10.54 6.22
C GLY A 98 -6.93 9.55 6.45
N ALA A 99 -8.14 10.04 6.73
CA ALA A 99 -9.33 9.21 6.89
C ALA A 99 -9.72 8.45 5.59
N VAL A 100 -9.47 9.04 4.42
CA VAL A 100 -9.79 8.46 3.11
C VAL A 100 -8.72 7.45 2.68
N LEU A 101 -7.44 7.69 3.02
CA LEU A 101 -6.34 6.74 2.77
C LEU A 101 -6.60 5.36 3.38
N ARG A 102 -7.28 5.33 4.53
CA ARG A 102 -7.66 4.09 5.21
C ARG A 102 -8.48 3.16 4.28
N GLY A 103 -9.42 3.70 3.52
CA GLY A 103 -10.26 2.92 2.62
C GLY A 103 -9.43 2.19 1.56
N TYR A 104 -8.51 2.90 0.91
CA TYR A 104 -7.63 2.33 -0.12
C TYR A 104 -6.73 1.20 0.41
N VAL A 105 -6.20 1.36 1.62
CA VAL A 105 -5.32 0.36 2.23
C VAL A 105 -6.12 -0.86 2.70
N LEU A 106 -7.35 -0.65 3.16
CA LEU A 106 -8.23 -1.74 3.59
C LEU A 106 -8.79 -2.55 2.43
N LYS A 107 -8.71 -2.08 1.18
CA LYS A 107 -9.03 -2.93 0.03
C LYS A 107 -8.24 -4.24 0.09
N GLY A 108 -6.95 -4.20 0.38
CA GLY A 108 -6.13 -5.41 0.48
C GLY A 108 -6.25 -6.22 1.79
N ILE A 109 -7.29 -6.01 2.60
CA ILE A 109 -7.44 -6.66 3.91
C ILE A 109 -7.82 -8.15 3.76
N ARG A 110 -7.29 -9.00 4.64
CA ARG A 110 -7.78 -10.39 4.73
C ARG A 110 -9.14 -10.39 5.42
N ALA A 111 -10.07 -11.23 4.97
CA ALA A 111 -11.43 -11.33 5.52
C ALA A 111 -11.46 -11.44 7.05
N MET A 112 -10.54 -12.21 7.65
CA MET A 112 -10.42 -12.37 9.10
C MET A 112 -10.19 -11.06 9.91
N TRP A 113 -9.78 -9.98 9.25
CA TRP A 113 -9.57 -8.67 9.87
C TRP A 113 -10.66 -7.65 9.49
N ALA A 114 -11.55 -7.97 8.54
CA ALA A 114 -12.52 -7.02 8.00
C ALA A 114 -13.44 -6.44 9.09
N GLU A 115 -13.97 -7.31 9.96
CA GLU A 115 -14.80 -6.93 11.10
C GLU A 115 -14.08 -5.97 12.07
N THR A 116 -12.83 -6.29 12.45
CA THR A 116 -12.02 -5.45 13.35
C THR A 116 -11.83 -4.04 12.81
N TYR A 117 -11.70 -3.92 11.48
CA TYR A 117 -11.55 -2.63 10.82
C TYR A 117 -12.87 -2.06 10.29
N LYS A 118 -14.03 -2.63 10.65
CA LYS A 118 -15.34 -2.20 10.15
C LYS A 118 -15.33 -1.99 8.63
N ALA A 119 -14.72 -2.94 7.92
CA ALA A 119 -14.57 -2.95 6.47
C ALA A 119 -15.38 -4.11 5.90
N ILE A 120 -15.87 -3.95 4.68
CA ILE A 120 -16.49 -5.04 3.91
C ILE A 120 -15.37 -5.71 3.11
N ALA A 121 -15.24 -7.02 3.23
CA ALA A 121 -14.30 -7.79 2.43
C ALA A 121 -14.97 -8.20 1.13
N GLU A 122 -14.46 -7.69 0.00
CA GLU A 122 -14.93 -8.03 -1.33
C GLU A 122 -13.87 -8.83 -2.10
N PRO A 123 -14.26 -9.66 -3.08
CA PRO A 123 -13.31 -10.32 -3.98
C PRO A 123 -12.48 -9.30 -4.77
N GLN A 124 -11.17 -9.56 -4.93
CA GLN A 124 -10.24 -8.63 -5.59
C GLN A 124 -9.30 -9.30 -6.59
N GLY A 125 -9.80 -10.36 -7.22
CA GLY A 125 -9.05 -11.21 -8.13
C GLY A 125 -7.89 -11.95 -7.48
N ILE A 126 -7.22 -12.79 -8.25
CA ILE A 126 -6.01 -13.49 -7.85
C ILE A 126 -4.80 -12.58 -8.03
N ILE A 127 -3.84 -12.73 -7.11
CA ILE A 127 -2.58 -12.01 -7.09
C ILE A 127 -1.48 -13.07 -6.89
N VAL A 128 -0.71 -13.37 -7.93
CA VAL A 128 0.31 -14.43 -7.92
C VAL A 128 1.65 -13.94 -7.38
N GLY A 129 2.32 -14.77 -6.57
CA GLY A 129 3.73 -14.59 -6.24
C GLY A 129 4.06 -13.62 -5.11
N GLY A 130 3.14 -13.34 -4.17
CA GLY A 130 3.50 -12.55 -2.99
C GLY A 130 2.37 -12.14 -2.04
N ARG A 131 2.61 -11.06 -1.28
CA ARG A 131 1.67 -10.47 -0.32
C ARG A 131 0.78 -9.44 -1.00
N ARG A 132 -0.55 -9.53 -0.82
CA ARG A 132 -1.52 -8.54 -1.31
C ARG A 132 -1.31 -7.14 -0.71
N SER A 133 -0.91 -7.08 0.55
CA SER A 133 -0.66 -5.81 1.24
C SER A 133 0.64 -5.88 2.04
N GLY A 134 1.23 -4.72 2.30
CA GLY A 134 2.47 -4.63 3.05
C GLY A 134 2.86 -3.19 3.36
N THR A 135 3.96 -3.02 4.09
CA THR A 135 4.51 -1.71 4.45
C THR A 135 5.96 -1.60 3.99
N SER A 136 6.40 -0.39 3.62
CA SER A 136 7.83 -0.10 3.50
C SER A 136 8.39 0.27 4.87
N GLY A 137 9.67 -0.05 5.10
CA GLY A 137 10.47 0.31 6.28
C GLY A 137 9.61 0.59 7.52
N ASN A 138 8.94 -0.45 8.05
CA ASN A 138 8.02 -0.26 9.16
C ASN A 138 8.74 0.53 10.26
N LEU A 139 8.14 1.60 10.77
CA LEU A 139 8.51 2.11 12.08
C LEU A 139 8.23 0.94 13.02
N ALA A 140 9.28 0.14 13.30
CA ALA A 140 9.19 -1.00 14.21
C ALA A 140 8.42 -0.56 15.45
N ARG A 141 7.60 -1.44 16.04
CA ARG A 141 6.66 -1.09 17.12
C ARG A 141 7.27 -0.10 18.12
N THR A 142 8.51 -0.35 18.55
CA THR A 142 9.29 0.53 19.44
C THR A 142 9.55 1.93 18.86
N LYS A 143 10.06 2.04 17.62
CA LYS A 143 10.27 3.33 16.94
C LYS A 143 8.96 4.09 16.75
N ARG A 144 7.88 3.37 16.40
CA ARG A 144 6.53 3.97 16.28
C ARG A 144 6.05 4.50 17.62
N ILE A 145 6.13 3.70 18.69
CA ILE A 145 5.73 4.13 20.05
C ILE A 145 6.52 5.37 20.46
N ARG A 146 7.86 5.37 20.28
CA ARG A 146 8.70 6.53 20.59
C ARG A 146 8.27 7.78 19.81
N ALA A 147 8.00 7.64 18.52
CA ALA A 147 7.54 8.74 17.68
C ALA A 147 6.13 9.23 18.06
N ASP A 148 5.22 8.32 18.43
CA ASP A 148 3.87 8.67 18.91
C ASP A 148 3.94 9.41 20.25
N THR A 149 4.81 8.98 21.18
CA THR A 149 5.05 9.67 22.47
C THR A 149 5.58 11.09 22.25
N LEU A 150 6.59 11.26 21.40
CA LEU A 150 7.15 12.58 21.07
C LEU A 150 6.11 13.54 20.46
N ARG A 151 5.12 12.99 19.74
CA ARG A 151 4.07 13.75 19.06
C ARG A 151 2.77 13.83 19.87
N GLY A 152 2.72 13.31 21.09
CA GLY A 152 1.52 13.28 21.92
C GLY A 152 0.37 12.42 21.36
N ILE A 153 0.64 11.53 20.41
CA ILE A 153 -0.38 10.74 19.71
C ILE A 153 -0.75 9.52 20.57
N ARG A 154 -2.02 9.41 20.97
CA ARG A 154 -2.57 8.20 21.60
C ARG A 154 -3.36 7.39 20.58
N ARG A 155 -2.79 6.27 20.11
CA ARG A 155 -3.48 5.36 19.19
C ARG A 155 -4.36 4.37 19.96
N ARG A 156 -5.65 4.28 19.61
CA ARG A 156 -6.49 3.15 20.02
C ARG A 156 -6.09 1.93 19.20
N ILE A 157 -5.57 0.90 19.85
CA ILE A 157 -5.29 -0.39 19.20
C ILE A 157 -6.63 -1.12 19.09
N PRO A 158 -7.07 -1.53 17.89
CA PRO A 158 -8.25 -2.38 17.76
C PRO A 158 -8.04 -3.66 18.56
N ALA A 159 -9.05 -4.10 19.32
CA ALA A 159 -9.00 -5.38 20.01
C ALA A 159 -8.72 -6.49 18.99
N ARG A 160 -7.82 -7.41 19.34
CA ARG A 160 -7.59 -8.60 18.51
C ARG A 160 -8.92 -9.38 18.48
N PRO A 161 -9.41 -9.81 17.31
CA PRO A 161 -10.59 -10.67 17.28
C PRO A 161 -10.29 -11.92 18.11
N GLY A 162 -11.21 -12.25 19.04
CA GLY A 162 -11.10 -13.44 19.87
C GLY A 162 -11.05 -14.69 19.01
N LYS A 163 -10.29 -15.71 19.43
CA LYS A 163 -10.35 -17.02 18.77
C LYS A 163 -11.71 -17.64 19.07
N GLY A 164 -12.56 -17.81 18.06
CA GLY A 164 -13.69 -18.74 18.05
C GLY A 164 -14.99 -18.21 18.66
N GLN A 165 -15.94 -17.85 17.81
CA GLN A 165 -17.32 -18.31 18.00
C GLN A 165 -17.46 -19.55 17.12
N GLU A 166 -17.32 -20.73 17.73
CA GLU A 166 -17.80 -21.98 17.13
C GLU A 166 -19.32 -21.87 16.99
N ASN A 167 -19.79 -22.01 15.75
CA ASN A 167 -21.19 -22.24 15.44
C ASN A 167 -21.65 -23.50 16.20
N ARG A 168 -22.49 -23.33 17.22
CA ARG A 168 -23.33 -24.42 17.71
C ARG A 168 -24.53 -24.53 16.74
N PRO A 169 -24.77 -25.70 16.13
CA PRO A 169 -25.99 -25.90 15.36
C PRO A 169 -27.19 -25.86 16.31
N ASN A 170 -28.21 -25.09 15.93
CA ASN A 170 -29.51 -25.12 16.60
C ASN A 170 -30.20 -26.45 16.27
N LEU A 171 -30.52 -27.23 17.29
CA LEU A 171 -31.59 -28.22 17.28
C LEU A 171 -32.90 -27.52 17.67
#